data_AF-A0A918EL83-F1
#
_entry.id   AF-A0A918EL83-F1
#
_cell.length_a   1.000
_cell.length_b   1.000
_cell.length_c   1.000
_cell.angle_alpha   90.00
_cell.angle_beta   90.00
_cell.angle_gamma   90.00
#
_symmetry.space_group_name_H-M   'P 1'
#
loop_
_entity.id
_entity.type
_entity.pdbx_description
1 polymer ?
#
loop_
_entity_poly.entity_id
_entity_poly.type
_entity_poly.pdbx_seq_one_letter_code
_entity_poly.pdbx_strand_id
1 'polypeptide(L)'
;MDRARRDRDTEGRARSARPRDGLGRPLPYGAPGVERQPEGVERSPGESLREAQRLLDAGLPFHAHEVLEDAWKACGEPERELWRGLAQLAVGLTHAARGNAVGGARLLLRGADRIGPYGGEDGSPGPYGIDVGGLAAWARELAGRLRGDADGPEGADPGVDLETGPEAVAGVDPVAEAPRLTGRQPGR
;
A
#
# COMPACT_ATOMS: atom_id res chain seq x y z
N MET A 1 8.51 -10.91 -34.02
CA MET A 1 9.18 -10.73 -32.72
C MET A 1 8.15 -10.96 -31.63
N ASP A 2 8.43 -11.98 -30.82
CA ASP A 2 7.50 -12.81 -30.07
C ASP A 2 6.60 -12.11 -29.05
N ARG A 3 5.28 -12.20 -29.27
CA ARG A 3 4.27 -12.06 -28.21
C ARG A 3 4.45 -13.23 -27.26
N ALA A 4 5.24 -13.05 -26.21
CA ALA A 4 5.31 -13.97 -25.08
C ALA A 4 3.87 -14.42 -24.73
N ARG A 5 3.61 -15.71 -24.90
CA ARG A 5 2.40 -16.38 -24.40
C ARG A 5 2.28 -15.94 -22.94
N ARG A 6 1.29 -15.10 -22.64
CA ARG A 6 0.97 -14.70 -21.27
C ARG A 6 0.86 -15.98 -20.46
N ASP A 7 1.75 -16.16 -19.48
CA ASP A 7 1.68 -17.30 -18.55
C ASP A 7 0.25 -17.39 -18.04
N ARG A 8 -0.34 -18.57 -18.16
CA ARG A 8 -1.68 -18.85 -17.68
C ARG A 8 -1.58 -19.90 -16.58
N ASP A 9 -2.38 -19.74 -15.53
CA ASP A 9 -2.54 -20.80 -14.54
C ASP A 9 -3.32 -22.00 -15.13
N THR A 10 -3.48 -23.04 -14.33
CA THR A 10 -4.25 -24.25 -14.69
C THR A 10 -5.72 -23.95 -15.01
N GLU A 11 -6.20 -22.74 -14.70
CA GLU A 11 -7.56 -22.26 -14.97
C GLU A 11 -7.61 -21.28 -16.15
N GLY A 12 -6.49 -21.04 -16.85
CA GLY A 12 -6.43 -20.17 -18.02
C GLY A 12 -6.39 -18.67 -17.71
N ARG A 13 -6.26 -18.26 -16.45
CA ARG A 13 -6.10 -16.85 -16.07
C ARG A 13 -4.69 -16.40 -16.37
N ALA A 14 -4.52 -15.21 -16.96
CA ALA A 14 -3.21 -14.63 -17.24
C ALA A 14 -2.47 -14.32 -15.91
N ARG A 15 -1.77 -15.30 -15.36
CA ARG A 15 -0.93 -15.18 -14.18
C ARG A 15 0.50 -15.15 -14.65
N SER A 16 1.09 -13.96 -14.73
CA SER A 16 2.52 -13.82 -14.96
C SER A 16 3.27 -14.61 -13.87
N ALA A 17 3.93 -15.71 -14.26
CA ALA A 17 4.72 -16.55 -13.34
C ALA A 17 6.06 -15.90 -12.97
N ARG A 18 6.28 -14.66 -13.41
CA ARG A 18 7.51 -13.91 -13.16
C ARG A 18 7.61 -13.60 -11.65
N PRO A 19 8.73 -13.99 -10.99
CA PRO A 19 8.95 -13.69 -9.58
C PRO A 19 8.84 -12.19 -9.30
N ARG A 20 8.45 -11.83 -8.08
CA ARG A 20 8.31 -10.42 -7.67
C ARG A 20 9.04 -10.18 -6.35
N ASP A 21 9.50 -8.95 -6.12
CA ASP A 21 10.00 -8.55 -4.81
C ASP A 21 8.85 -8.35 -3.80
N GLY A 22 9.18 -8.04 -2.54
CA GLY A 22 8.21 -7.78 -1.48
C GLY A 22 7.32 -6.56 -1.71
N LEU A 23 7.72 -5.67 -2.63
CA LEU A 23 6.89 -4.55 -3.05
C LEU A 23 6.05 -4.90 -4.27
N GLY A 24 6.17 -6.08 -4.88
CA GLY A 24 5.43 -6.53 -6.05
C GLY A 24 6.05 -6.15 -7.41
N ARG A 25 7.29 -5.63 -7.46
CA ARG A 25 7.98 -5.34 -8.72
C ARG A 25 8.46 -6.63 -9.38
N PRO A 26 8.34 -6.80 -10.70
CA PRO A 26 8.84 -7.99 -11.39
C PRO A 26 10.37 -8.13 -11.28
N LEU A 27 10.84 -9.31 -10.88
CA LEU A 27 12.25 -9.68 -10.82
C LEU A 27 12.69 -10.43 -12.09
N PRO A 28 13.99 -10.53 -12.39
CA PRO A 28 14.49 -11.43 -13.41
C PRO A 28 14.03 -12.88 -13.18
N TYR A 29 13.84 -13.66 -14.25
CA TYR A 29 13.56 -15.09 -14.12
C TYR A 29 14.70 -15.80 -13.39
N GLY A 30 14.37 -16.71 -12.48
CA GLY A 30 15.36 -17.44 -11.65
C GLY A 30 15.81 -16.71 -10.38
N ALA A 31 15.45 -15.43 -10.21
CA ALA A 31 15.64 -14.75 -8.92
C ALA A 31 14.61 -15.26 -7.88
N PRO A 32 14.98 -15.42 -6.60
CA PRO A 32 14.02 -15.73 -5.55
C PRO A 32 13.05 -14.55 -5.41
N GLY A 33 11.76 -14.81 -5.65
CA GLY A 33 10.69 -13.85 -5.39
C GLY A 33 10.03 -14.09 -4.05
N VAL A 34 9.27 -13.11 -3.59
CA VAL A 34 8.33 -13.28 -2.47
C VAL A 34 7.07 -13.96 -3.01
N GLU A 35 6.61 -15.00 -2.31
CA GLU A 35 5.36 -15.68 -2.64
C GLU A 35 4.19 -14.69 -2.54
N ARG A 36 3.25 -14.76 -3.49
CA ARG A 36 2.05 -13.90 -3.44
C ARG A 36 1.10 -14.41 -2.36
N GLN A 37 0.31 -13.50 -1.79
CA GLN A 37 -0.76 -13.92 -0.90
C GLN A 37 -1.73 -14.85 -1.66
N PRO A 38 -2.25 -15.90 -1.01
CA PRO A 38 -3.31 -16.70 -1.60
C PRO A 38 -4.55 -15.81 -1.80
N GLU A 39 -4.98 -15.68 -3.05
CA GLU A 39 -6.15 -14.89 -3.45
C GLU A 39 -7.44 -15.60 -2.97
N GLY A 40 -8.40 -14.84 -2.43
CA GLY A 40 -9.74 -15.37 -2.10
C GLY A 40 -9.80 -16.20 -0.82
N VAL A 41 -8.85 -16.02 0.09
CA VAL A 41 -8.93 -16.62 1.44
C VAL A 41 -9.87 -15.78 2.28
N GLU A 42 -11.03 -16.35 2.60
CA GLU A 42 -11.98 -15.75 3.55
C GLU A 42 -11.35 -15.63 4.93
N ARG A 43 -11.37 -14.42 5.49
CA ARG A 43 -10.88 -14.08 6.83
C ARG A 43 -11.93 -13.23 7.54
N SER A 44 -12.07 -13.41 8.84
CA SER A 44 -12.83 -12.45 9.64
C SER A 44 -12.16 -11.07 9.63
N PRO A 45 -12.89 -9.97 9.89
CA PRO A 45 -12.31 -8.63 10.05
C PRO A 45 -11.06 -8.57 10.92
N GLY A 46 -11.09 -9.20 12.10
CA GLY A 46 -9.95 -9.21 13.02
C GLY A 46 -8.77 -10.05 12.55
N GLU A 47 -8.99 -11.08 11.73
CA GLU A 47 -7.92 -11.85 11.10
C GLU A 47 -7.27 -11.08 9.95
N SER A 48 -8.08 -10.42 9.11
CA SER A 48 -7.60 -9.56 8.04
C SER A 48 -6.70 -8.44 8.56
N LEU A 49 -7.10 -7.77 9.66
CA LEU A 49 -6.30 -6.72 10.29
C LEU A 49 -4.99 -7.24 10.88
N ARG A 50 -5.02 -8.39 11.57
CA ARG A 50 -3.80 -9.00 12.13
C ARG A 50 -2.82 -9.42 11.04
N GLU A 51 -3.31 -10.04 9.97
CA GLU A 51 -2.45 -10.46 8.85
C GLU A 51 -1.91 -9.26 8.08
N ALA A 52 -2.73 -8.25 7.81
CA ALA A 52 -2.26 -7.01 7.18
C ALA A 52 -1.19 -6.31 8.05
N GLN A 53 -1.35 -6.26 9.37
CA GLN A 53 -0.34 -5.71 10.28
C GLN A 53 0.97 -6.50 10.21
N ARG A 54 0.91 -7.83 10.27
CA ARG A 54 2.10 -8.70 10.17
C ARG A 54 2.88 -8.45 8.87
N LEU A 55 2.16 -8.22 7.77
CA LEU A 55 2.76 -7.94 6.47
C LEU A 55 3.37 -6.54 6.40
N LEU A 56 2.71 -5.52 6.97
CA LEU A 56 3.28 -4.18 7.10
C LEU A 56 4.55 -4.20 7.94
N ASP A 57 4.54 -4.89 9.07
CA ASP A 57 5.71 -5.06 9.95
C ASP A 57 6.88 -5.77 9.25
N ALA A 58 6.58 -6.64 8.28
CA ALA A 58 7.57 -7.34 7.46
C ALA A 58 8.03 -6.53 6.22
N GLY A 59 7.56 -5.29 6.05
CA GLY A 59 7.91 -4.46 4.88
C GLY A 59 7.24 -4.91 3.59
N LEU A 60 6.08 -5.58 3.69
CA LEU A 60 5.28 -6.11 2.57
C LEU A 60 3.95 -5.36 2.41
N PRO A 61 3.96 -4.03 2.17
CA PRO A 61 2.73 -3.23 2.08
C PRO A 61 1.87 -3.60 0.87
N PHE A 62 2.44 -4.17 -0.19
CA PHE A 62 1.67 -4.65 -1.34
C PHE A 62 0.84 -5.89 -0.98
N HIS A 63 1.43 -6.84 -0.27
CA HIS A 63 0.72 -8.02 0.23
C HIS A 63 -0.35 -7.63 1.28
N ALA A 64 -0.05 -6.64 2.13
CA ALA A 64 -1.04 -6.10 3.06
C ALA A 64 -2.23 -5.47 2.31
N HIS A 65 -1.98 -4.77 1.21
CA HIS A 65 -3.02 -4.24 0.33
C HIS A 65 -3.92 -5.36 -0.22
N GLU A 66 -3.34 -6.47 -0.69
CA GLU A 66 -4.12 -7.61 -1.20
C GLU A 66 -5.07 -8.18 -0.12
N VAL A 67 -4.59 -8.36 1.12
CA VAL A 67 -5.41 -8.83 2.25
C VAL A 67 -6.56 -7.87 2.56
N LEU A 68 -6.29 -6.57 2.56
CA LEU A 68 -7.30 -5.53 2.84
C LEU A 68 -8.30 -5.37 1.68
N GLU A 69 -7.86 -5.62 0.45
CA GLU A 69 -8.74 -5.64 -0.74
C GLU A 69 -9.69 -6.84 -0.70
N ASP A 70 -9.22 -8.01 -0.29
CA ASP A 70 -10.07 -9.20 -0.11
C ASP A 70 -11.11 -8.96 1.00
N ALA A 71 -10.71 -8.32 2.11
CA ALA A 71 -11.65 -7.92 3.16
C ALA A 71 -12.70 -6.92 2.65
N TRP A 72 -12.30 -5.95 1.82
CA TRP A 72 -13.21 -5.02 1.14
C TRP A 72 -14.23 -5.76 0.26
N LYS A 73 -13.80 -6.77 -0.50
CA LYS A 73 -14.68 -7.56 -1.37
C LYS A 73 -15.65 -8.45 -0.61
N ALA A 74 -15.29 -8.86 0.61
CA ALA A 74 -16.09 -9.75 1.46
C ALA A 74 -17.02 -9.02 2.45
N CYS A 75 -16.74 -7.76 2.77
CA CYS A 75 -17.52 -7.00 3.75
C CYS A 75 -18.89 -6.50 3.24
N GLY A 76 -19.77 -6.11 4.16
CA GLY A 76 -21.04 -5.45 3.83
C GLY A 76 -20.90 -3.95 3.53
N GLU A 77 -21.95 -3.35 2.93
CA GLU A 77 -21.96 -1.94 2.49
C GLU A 77 -21.49 -0.91 3.53
N PRO A 78 -21.89 -0.97 4.82
CA PRO A 78 -21.55 0.09 5.79
C PRO A 78 -20.04 0.27 5.99
N GLU A 79 -19.26 -0.81 5.84
CA GLU A 79 -17.82 -0.85 6.13
C GLU A 79 -16.97 -0.87 4.87
N ARG A 80 -17.62 -0.93 3.70
CA ARG A 80 -16.96 -1.09 2.42
C ARG A 80 -15.93 0.00 2.15
N GLU A 81 -16.26 1.24 2.46
CA GLU A 81 -15.32 2.35 2.29
C GLU A 81 -14.21 2.33 3.35
N LEU A 82 -14.46 1.88 4.59
CA LEU A 82 -13.40 1.68 5.58
C LEU A 82 -12.30 0.74 5.04
N TRP A 83 -12.66 -0.46 4.59
CA TRP A 83 -11.72 -1.44 4.05
C TRP A 83 -10.99 -0.93 2.80
N ARG A 84 -11.72 -0.27 1.90
CA ARG A 84 -11.12 0.33 0.70
C ARG A 84 -10.16 1.48 1.04
N GLY A 85 -10.38 2.18 2.15
CA GLY A 85 -9.48 3.20 2.68
C GLY A 85 -8.18 2.58 3.19
N LEU A 86 -8.27 1.54 4.01
CA LEU A 86 -7.11 0.79 4.50
C LEU A 86 -6.27 0.20 3.36
N ALA A 87 -6.92 -0.41 2.36
CA ALA A 87 -6.24 -0.92 1.18
C ALA A 87 -5.50 0.19 0.40
N GLN A 88 -6.07 1.41 0.37
CA GLN A 88 -5.41 2.57 -0.24
C GLN A 88 -4.20 3.07 0.55
N LEU A 89 -4.25 3.03 1.88
CA LEU A 89 -3.10 3.38 2.71
C LEU A 89 -1.92 2.43 2.44
N ALA A 90 -2.18 1.12 2.42
CA ALA A 90 -1.15 0.10 2.17
C ALA A 90 -0.52 0.23 0.76
N VAL A 91 -1.33 0.42 -0.28
CA VAL A 91 -0.79 0.64 -1.64
C VAL A 91 -0.14 2.02 -1.80
N GLY A 92 -0.58 3.03 -1.06
CA GLY A 92 0.08 4.34 -0.98
C GLY A 92 1.51 4.22 -0.43
N LEU A 93 1.69 3.48 0.67
CA LEU A 93 3.02 3.15 1.21
C LEU A 93 3.86 2.34 0.21
N THR A 94 3.25 1.39 -0.50
CA THR A 94 3.93 0.64 -1.58
C THR A 94 4.48 1.58 -2.65
N HIS A 95 3.70 2.57 -3.10
CA HIS A 95 4.16 3.54 -4.10
C HIS A 95 5.31 4.41 -3.57
N ALA A 96 5.20 4.88 -2.33
CA ALA A 96 6.26 5.65 -1.68
C ALA A 96 7.56 4.84 -1.55
N ALA A 97 7.49 3.59 -1.11
CA ALA A 97 8.64 2.69 -1.00
C ALA A 97 9.24 2.34 -2.37
N ARG A 98 8.45 2.47 -3.44
CA ARG A 98 8.91 2.32 -4.82
C ARG A 98 9.49 3.63 -5.43
N GLY A 99 9.67 4.69 -4.64
CA GLY A 99 10.18 5.99 -5.13
C GLY A 99 9.14 6.83 -5.87
N ASN A 100 7.87 6.41 -5.91
CA ASN A 100 6.79 7.21 -6.49
C ASN A 100 6.15 8.07 -5.40
N ALA A 101 6.86 9.12 -4.99
CA ALA A 101 6.47 10.01 -3.89
C ALA A 101 5.11 10.69 -4.15
N VAL A 102 4.93 11.27 -5.34
CA VAL A 102 3.69 11.98 -5.73
C VAL A 102 2.48 11.03 -5.74
N GLY A 103 2.63 9.86 -6.36
CA GLY A 103 1.57 8.85 -6.42
C GLY A 103 1.25 8.26 -5.05
N GLY A 104 2.28 8.00 -4.23
CA GLY A 104 2.14 7.52 -2.86
C GLY A 104 1.39 8.52 -1.99
N ALA A 105 1.81 9.79 -1.96
CA ALA A 105 1.17 10.85 -1.20
C ALA A 105 -0.32 11.02 -1.58
N ARG A 106 -0.65 10.96 -2.88
CA ARG A 106 -2.05 11.06 -3.33
C ARG A 106 -2.92 9.91 -2.81
N LEU A 107 -2.40 8.69 -2.79
CA LEU A 107 -3.12 7.51 -2.30
C LEU A 107 -3.29 7.54 -0.78
N LEU A 108 -2.25 7.94 -0.05
CA LEU A 108 -2.28 8.10 1.41
C LEU A 108 -3.35 9.10 1.84
N LEU A 109 -3.39 10.29 1.23
CA LEU A 109 -4.39 11.32 1.55
C LEU A 109 -5.82 10.83 1.26
N ARG A 110 -6.04 10.22 0.09
CA ARG A 110 -7.36 9.68 -0.26
C ARG A 110 -7.80 8.56 0.70
N GLY A 111 -6.87 7.69 1.11
CA GLY A 111 -7.13 6.65 2.09
C GLY A 111 -7.53 7.25 3.45
N ALA A 112 -6.80 8.27 3.91
CA ALA A 112 -7.08 8.99 5.16
C ALA A 112 -8.46 9.64 5.15
N ASP A 113 -8.83 10.32 4.06
CA ASP A 113 -10.14 10.96 3.93
C ASP A 113 -11.28 9.94 3.91
N ARG A 114 -11.03 8.75 3.33
CA ARG A 114 -12.02 7.68 3.27
C ARG A 114 -12.26 7.01 4.63
N ILE A 115 -11.21 6.80 5.44
CA ILE A 115 -11.37 6.18 6.76
C ILE A 115 -11.88 7.18 7.81
N GLY A 116 -11.68 8.49 7.61
CA GLY A 116 -12.01 9.54 8.57
C GLY A 116 -13.42 9.44 9.19
N PRO A 117 -14.50 9.23 8.41
CA PRO A 117 -15.87 9.10 8.95
C PRO A 117 -16.09 7.94 9.91
N TYR A 118 -15.15 6.99 10.01
CA TYR A 118 -15.25 5.81 10.88
C TYR A 118 -14.56 5.97 12.24
N GLY A 119 -13.94 7.12 12.50
CA GLY A 119 -13.37 7.43 13.81
C GLY A 119 -14.42 7.92 14.80
N GLY A 120 -14.26 7.61 16.09
CA GLY A 120 -15.11 8.16 17.14
C GLY A 120 -14.83 9.65 17.38
N GLU A 121 -15.88 10.42 17.69
CA GLU A 121 -15.79 11.88 17.96
C GLU A 121 -14.92 12.20 19.18
N ASP A 122 -14.83 11.27 20.12
CA ASP A 122 -14.01 11.32 21.34
C ASP A 122 -12.61 10.71 21.16
N GLY A 123 -12.25 10.36 19.92
CA GLY A 123 -11.02 9.65 19.60
C GLY A 123 -11.03 8.18 20.05
N SER A 124 -12.21 7.60 20.28
CA SER A 124 -12.37 6.17 20.44
C SER A 124 -12.03 5.42 19.13
N PRO A 125 -11.58 4.15 19.23
CA PRO A 125 -11.26 3.35 18.06
C PRO A 125 -12.48 3.17 17.14
N GLY A 126 -12.22 3.11 15.85
CA GLY A 126 -13.23 2.76 14.87
C GLY A 126 -13.64 1.28 14.94
N PRO A 127 -14.45 0.81 13.99
CA PRO A 127 -14.85 -0.59 13.88
C PRO A 127 -13.66 -1.54 14.03
N TYR A 128 -13.87 -2.67 14.71
CA TYR A 128 -12.83 -3.70 14.93
C TYR A 128 -11.59 -3.23 15.70
N GLY A 129 -11.65 -2.08 16.38
CA GLY A 129 -10.53 -1.52 17.13
C GLY A 129 -9.51 -0.79 16.24
N ILE A 130 -9.88 -0.42 15.02
CA ILE A 130 -9.03 0.31 14.08
C ILE A 130 -8.70 1.70 14.63
N ASP A 131 -7.41 2.05 14.64
CA ASP A 131 -6.95 3.39 15.04
C ASP A 131 -7.10 4.39 13.89
N VAL A 132 -8.36 4.75 13.57
CA VAL A 132 -8.68 5.66 12.46
C VAL A 132 -7.95 7.00 12.60
N GLY A 133 -7.93 7.55 13.82
CA GLY A 133 -7.27 8.82 14.11
C GLY A 133 -5.76 8.76 13.86
N GLY A 134 -5.08 7.75 14.43
CA GLY A 134 -3.65 7.55 14.23
C GLY A 134 -3.28 7.28 12.77
N LEU A 135 -4.07 6.45 12.07
CA LEU A 135 -3.84 6.16 10.65
C LEU A 135 -4.02 7.40 9.77
N ALA A 136 -5.03 8.21 10.03
CA ALA A 136 -5.28 9.43 9.25
C ALA A 136 -4.21 10.50 9.49
N ALA A 137 -3.71 10.62 10.73
CA ALA A 137 -2.58 11.49 11.06
C ALA A 137 -1.28 11.02 10.37
N TRP A 138 -0.93 9.75 10.55
CA TRP A 138 0.23 9.12 9.91
C TRP A 138 0.25 9.31 8.39
N ALA A 139 -0.89 9.05 7.73
CA ALA A 139 -1.00 9.16 6.29
C ALA A 139 -0.77 10.59 5.78
N ARG A 140 -1.27 11.60 6.52
CA ARG A 140 -1.09 13.02 6.19
C ARG A 140 0.34 13.48 6.43
N GLU A 141 0.96 13.05 7.53
CA GLU A 141 2.37 13.36 7.83
C GLU A 141 3.33 12.77 6.79
N LEU A 142 3.18 11.48 6.48
CA LEU A 142 3.99 10.82 5.45
C LEU A 142 3.78 11.48 4.08
N ALA A 143 2.53 11.79 3.70
CA ALA A 143 2.25 12.50 2.46
C ALA A 143 2.86 13.91 2.42
N GLY A 144 2.92 14.61 3.56
CA GLY A 144 3.57 15.91 3.69
C GLY A 144 5.08 15.83 3.44
N ARG A 145 5.77 14.86 4.06
CA ARG A 145 7.21 14.61 3.83
C ARG A 145 7.50 14.26 2.38
N LEU A 146 6.74 13.33 1.80
CA LEU A 146 6.91 12.91 0.40
C LEU A 146 6.76 14.06 -0.61
N ARG A 147 5.93 15.07 -0.29
CA ARG A 147 5.78 16.27 -1.12
C ARG A 147 6.93 17.26 -0.90
N GLY A 148 7.34 17.47 0.36
CA GLY A 148 8.49 18.31 0.69
C GLY A 148 9.79 17.84 0.03
N ASP A 149 9.98 16.52 -0.07
CA ASP A 149 11.13 15.92 -0.77
C ASP A 149 11.01 16.03 -2.30
N ALA A 150 9.79 16.09 -2.84
CA ALA A 150 9.54 16.25 -4.28
C ALA A 150 9.67 17.71 -4.75
N ASP A 151 9.48 18.68 -3.85
CA ASP A 151 9.60 20.13 -4.09
C ASP A 151 11.00 20.69 -3.67
N GLY A 152 12.03 19.84 -3.53
CA GLY A 152 13.41 20.26 -3.29
C GLY A 152 13.96 21.21 -4.38
N PRO A 153 15.07 21.92 -4.15
CA PRO A 153 15.49 23.06 -4.98
C PRO A 153 16.05 22.65 -6.34
N GLU A 154 15.20 22.17 -7.26
CA GLU A 154 15.40 22.24 -8.70
C GLU A 154 14.06 22.01 -9.43
N GLY A 155 13.21 23.05 -9.42
CA GLY A 155 12.13 23.17 -10.39
C GLY A 155 12.73 23.54 -11.75
N ALA A 156 13.09 22.54 -12.56
CA ALA A 156 13.38 22.70 -13.98
C ALA A 156 12.24 22.13 -14.83
N ASP A 157 11.74 22.98 -15.71
CA ASP A 157 10.63 22.88 -16.68
C ASP A 157 10.56 21.53 -17.46
N PRO A 158 9.38 20.98 -17.82
CA PRO A 158 9.29 19.75 -18.60
C PRO A 158 9.42 20.06 -20.10
N GLY A 159 10.63 19.95 -20.63
CA GLY A 159 10.95 20.06 -22.05
C GLY A 159 11.97 19.02 -22.50
N VAL A 160 11.46 17.86 -22.93
CA VAL A 160 12.01 16.80 -23.81
C VAL A 160 13.55 16.60 -24.02
N ASP A 161 13.95 15.36 -23.71
CA ASP A 161 14.82 14.43 -24.46
C ASP A 161 16.36 14.41 -24.31
N LEU A 162 16.85 13.27 -23.75
CA LEU A 162 17.93 12.35 -24.18
C LEU A 162 18.90 11.88 -23.06
N GLU A 163 18.90 10.56 -22.85
CA GLU A 163 20.05 9.73 -22.43
C GLU A 163 20.78 9.99 -21.10
N THR A 164 20.03 10.16 -20.00
CA THR A 164 20.47 9.67 -18.68
C THR A 164 19.25 9.09 -17.97
N GLY A 165 19.27 7.80 -17.61
CA GLY A 165 18.17 7.20 -16.87
C GLY A 165 17.97 7.95 -15.55
N PRO A 166 16.74 8.30 -15.13
CA PRO A 166 16.57 9.01 -13.87
C PRO A 166 17.10 8.10 -12.76
N GLU A 167 18.04 8.61 -11.96
CA GLU A 167 18.40 7.98 -10.70
C GLU A 167 17.08 7.77 -9.95
N ALA A 168 16.72 6.50 -9.72
CA ALA A 168 15.48 6.17 -9.05
C ALA A 168 15.56 6.80 -7.66
N VAL A 169 14.82 7.88 -7.43
CA VAL A 169 14.66 8.48 -6.09
C VAL A 169 14.38 7.36 -5.10
N ALA A 170 15.26 7.25 -4.11
CA ALA A 170 15.17 6.19 -3.11
C ALA A 170 13.80 6.31 -2.42
N GLY A 171 13.03 5.22 -2.46
CA GLY A 171 11.74 5.20 -1.78
C GLY A 171 11.91 5.17 -0.26
N VAL A 172 10.83 5.44 0.46
CA VAL A 172 10.81 5.32 1.92
C VAL A 172 11.01 3.87 2.36
N ASP A 173 11.59 3.67 3.55
CA ASP A 173 11.65 2.34 4.17
C ASP A 173 10.24 1.92 4.64
N PRO A 174 9.63 0.89 4.03
CA PRO A 174 8.27 0.48 4.38
C PRO A 174 8.16 -0.09 5.80
N VAL A 175 9.24 -0.63 6.39
CA VAL A 175 9.23 -1.16 7.76
C VAL A 175 9.23 -0.01 8.76
N ALA A 176 10.08 0.99 8.55
CA ALA A 176 10.14 2.18 9.41
C ALA A 176 8.85 3.02 9.37
N GLU A 177 8.19 3.02 8.21
CA GLU A 177 6.93 3.74 7.98
C GLU A 177 5.67 2.92 8.26
N ALA A 178 5.80 1.65 8.66
CA ALA A 178 4.65 0.77 8.92
C ALA A 178 3.74 1.36 10.03
N PRO A 179 2.45 1.62 9.74
CA PRO A 179 1.52 2.10 10.76
C PRO A 179 1.04 0.94 11.65
N ARG A 180 0.36 1.31 12.74
CA ARG A 180 -0.43 0.37 13.56
C ARG A 180 -1.88 0.48 13.11
N LEU A 181 -2.43 -0.62 12.62
CA LEU A 181 -3.81 -0.66 12.12
C LEU A 181 -4.82 -0.64 13.27
N THR A 182 -4.48 -1.23 14.40
CA THR A 182 -5.34 -1.36 15.59
C THR A 182 -4.57 -0.97 16.84
N GLY A 183 -5.30 -0.49 17.84
CA GLY A 183 -4.70 0.07 19.06
C GLY A 183 -4.05 1.42 18.79
N ARG A 184 -4.21 2.36 19.73
CA ARG A 184 -3.73 3.74 19.56
C ARG A 184 -2.22 3.76 19.39
N GLN A 185 -1.70 4.46 18.39
CA GLN A 185 -0.26 4.74 18.34
C GLN A 185 0.16 5.61 19.54
N PRO A 186 1.25 5.27 20.26
CA PRO A 186 1.87 6.22 21.17
C PRO A 186 2.37 7.41 20.32
N GLY A 187 2.09 8.64 20.76
CA GLY A 187 2.44 9.85 20.03
C GLY A 187 3.91 9.83 19.59
N ARG A 188 4.14 9.92 18.27
CA ARG A 188 5.47 10.08 17.68
C ARG A 188 5.99 11.49 17.90
#